data_AF-X1VRX9-F1
#
_entry.id   AF-X1VRX9-F1
#
_cell.length_a   1.000
_cell.length_b   1.000
_cell.length_c   1.000
_cell.angle_alpha   90.00
_cell.angle_beta   90.00
_cell.angle_gamma   90.00
#
_symmetry.space_group_name_H-M   'P 1'
#
loop_
_entity.id
_entity.type
_entity.pdbx_description
1 polymer ?
#
loop_
_entity_poly.entity_id
_entity_poly.type
_entity_poly.pdbx_seq_one_letter_code
_entity_poly.pdbx_strand_id
1 'polypeptide(L)'
;PLSTKQLHIIENFVEKRKKKEEIPCTDCGYCQPCPENVAIPEIFKLINYYTVYGLREWAGKQYHNIGVGTLESGEKDERRQAEACEECSECEEKCPQKIEIMERLKEAHRVLG
;
A
#
# COMPACT_ATOMS: atom_id res chain seq x y z
N PRO A 1 -18.83 -4.56 -33.75
CA PRO A 1 -17.36 -4.68 -33.57
C PRO A 1 -16.72 -3.30 -33.42
N LEU A 2 -15.70 -3.16 -32.56
CA LEU A 2 -14.96 -1.90 -32.41
C LEU A 2 -14.09 -1.64 -33.64
N SER A 3 -13.93 -0.38 -34.04
CA SER A 3 -13.00 0.00 -35.11
C SER A 3 -11.55 0.00 -34.62
N THR A 4 -10.59 -0.16 -35.53
CA THR A 4 -9.15 -0.11 -35.23
C THR A 4 -8.73 1.16 -34.49
N LYS A 5 -9.35 2.30 -34.81
CA LYS A 5 -9.10 3.59 -34.12
C LYS A 5 -9.61 3.58 -32.68
N GLN A 6 -10.76 2.97 -32.42
CA GLN A 6 -11.29 2.83 -31.06
C GLN A 6 -10.44 1.87 -30.21
N LEU A 7 -9.98 0.76 -30.80
CA LEU A 7 -9.04 -0.16 -30.14
C LEU A 7 -7.76 0.56 -29.72
N HIS A 8 -7.17 1.34 -30.62
CA HIS A 8 -5.93 2.06 -30.34
C HIS A 8 -6.09 3.14 -29.25
N ILE A 9 -7.26 3.78 -29.16
CA ILE A 9 -7.57 4.74 -28.08
C ILE A 9 -7.66 4.01 -26.74
N ILE A 10 -8.33 2.85 -26.71
CA ILE A 10 -8.48 2.04 -25.50
C ILE A 10 -7.11 1.52 -25.04
N GLU A 11 -6.29 0.99 -25.95
CA GLU A 11 -4.93 0.52 -25.65
C GLU A 11 -4.07 1.63 -25.06
N ASN A 12 -4.06 2.82 -25.68
CA ASN A 12 -3.31 3.96 -25.16
C ASN A 12 -3.81 4.42 -23.78
N PHE A 13 -5.12 4.35 -23.54
CA PHE A 13 -5.71 4.70 -22.25
C PHE A 13 -5.33 3.68 -21.17
N VAL A 14 -5.37 2.39 -21.49
CA VAL A 14 -4.94 1.30 -20.61
C VAL A 14 -3.45 1.42 -20.29
N GLU A 15 -2.59 1.60 -21.30
CA GLU A 15 -1.13 1.74 -21.11
C GLU A 15 -0.75 2.94 -20.25
N LYS A 16 -1.45 4.08 -20.41
CA LYS A 16 -1.24 5.25 -19.55
C LYS A 16 -1.66 5.01 -18.10
N ARG A 17 -2.61 4.10 -17.84
CA ARG A 17 -3.07 3.76 -16.48
C ARG A 17 -2.32 2.61 -15.84
N LYS A 18 -1.70 1.70 -16.62
CA LYS A 18 -0.85 0.61 -16.11
C LYS A 18 0.29 1.06 -15.20
N LYS A 19 0.74 2.33 -15.30
CA LYS A 19 1.84 2.85 -14.49
C LYS A 19 1.50 3.13 -13.02
N LYS A 20 0.23 3.02 -12.61
CA LYS A 20 -0.23 3.33 -11.24
C LYS A 20 -1.39 2.40 -10.89
N GLU A 21 -1.11 1.11 -10.82
CA GLU A 21 -2.12 0.18 -10.31
C GLU A 21 -2.24 0.37 -8.80
N GLU A 22 -3.44 0.72 -8.37
CA GLU A 22 -3.81 0.83 -6.96
C GLU A 22 -3.62 -0.52 -6.28
N ILE A 23 -2.99 -0.56 -5.11
CA ILE A 23 -3.00 -1.76 -4.30
C ILE A 23 -4.45 -1.99 -3.84
N PRO A 24 -5.08 -3.14 -4.16
CA PRO A 24 -6.50 -3.38 -3.88
C PRO A 24 -6.73 -3.76 -2.41
N CYS A 25 -6.07 -3.07 -1.49
CA CYS A 25 -6.27 -3.25 -0.06
C CYS A 25 -7.60 -2.64 0.35
N THR A 26 -8.43 -3.42 1.05
CA THR A 26 -9.75 -2.98 1.53
C THR A 26 -9.75 -2.57 3.00
N ASP A 27 -8.56 -2.43 3.61
CA ASP A 27 -8.39 -2.09 5.03
C ASP A 27 -9.14 -3.04 6.00
N CYS A 28 -9.27 -4.31 5.63
CA CYS A 28 -10.02 -5.31 6.42
C CYS A 28 -9.30 -5.80 7.69
N GLY A 29 -8.01 -5.53 7.83
CA GLY A 29 -7.21 -5.93 9.01
C GLY A 29 -6.83 -7.40 9.11
N TYR A 30 -7.20 -8.29 8.16
CA TYR A 30 -6.91 -9.74 8.29
C TYR A 30 -5.41 -10.08 8.26
N CYS A 31 -4.59 -9.23 7.65
CA CYS A 31 -3.14 -9.37 7.69
C CYS A 31 -2.51 -9.05 9.06
N GLN A 32 -3.31 -8.63 10.04
CA GLN A 32 -2.87 -8.24 11.39
C GLN A 32 -3.28 -9.30 12.45
N PRO A 33 -2.55 -9.41 13.58
CA PRO A 33 -1.30 -8.72 13.87
C PRO A 33 -0.12 -9.27 13.04
N CYS A 34 0.75 -8.38 12.59
CA CYS A 34 2.06 -8.76 12.05
C CYS A 34 3.01 -9.08 13.22
N PRO A 35 3.80 -10.18 13.16
CA PRO A 35 4.79 -10.50 14.20
C PRO A 35 5.79 -9.36 14.46
N GLU A 36 6.17 -8.65 13.39
CA GLU A 36 7.04 -7.47 13.44
C GLU A 36 6.30 -6.15 13.68
N ASN A 37 5.01 -6.22 14.01
CA ASN A 37 4.13 -5.07 14.26
C ASN A 37 4.08 -4.05 13.10
N VAL A 38 4.32 -4.49 11.85
CA VAL A 38 4.26 -3.63 10.67
C VAL A 38 2.83 -3.13 10.44
N ALA A 39 2.65 -1.83 10.21
CA ALA A 39 1.35 -1.19 9.97
C ALA A 39 0.79 -1.44 8.54
N ILE A 40 0.65 -2.71 8.13
CA ILE A 40 0.39 -3.12 6.74
C ILE A 40 -0.75 -2.34 6.06
N PRO A 41 -1.99 -2.28 6.61
CA PRO A 41 -3.08 -1.57 5.94
C PRO A 41 -2.82 -0.07 5.79
N GLU A 42 -2.28 0.56 6.84
CA GLU A 42 -1.94 2.00 6.82
C GLU A 42 -0.90 2.30 5.74
N ILE A 43 0.15 1.49 5.65
CA ILE A 43 1.20 1.65 4.64
C ILE A 43 0.62 1.53 3.22
N PHE A 44 -0.29 0.58 2.99
CA PHE A 44 -0.92 0.39 1.68
C PHE A 44 -1.83 1.54 1.29
N LYS A 45 -2.56 2.10 2.25
CA LYS A 45 -3.33 3.33 2.06
C LYS A 45 -2.41 4.49 1.68
N LEU A 46 -1.27 4.66 2.37
CA LEU A 46 -0.32 5.74 2.12
C LEU A 46 0.36 5.63 0.74
N ILE A 47 0.79 4.44 0.32
CA ILE A 47 1.39 4.30 -1.02
C ILE A 47 0.36 4.51 -2.13
N ASN A 48 -0.92 4.16 -1.94
CA ASN A 48 -1.98 4.52 -2.87
C ASN A 48 -2.18 6.04 -2.93
N TYR A 49 -2.20 6.73 -1.79
CA TYR A 49 -2.23 8.20 -1.75
C TYR A 49 -1.07 8.84 -2.49
N TYR A 50 0.13 8.28 -2.33
CA TYR A 50 1.32 8.77 -3.03
C TYR A 50 1.25 8.53 -4.54
N THR A 51 0.95 7.30 -4.97
CA THR A 51 1.08 6.88 -6.36
C THR A 51 -0.15 7.21 -7.20
N VAL A 52 -1.35 6.87 -6.72
CA VAL A 52 -2.63 7.02 -7.44
C VAL A 52 -3.14 8.45 -7.33
N TYR A 53 -3.21 8.99 -6.12
CA TYR A 53 -3.83 10.29 -5.84
C TYR A 53 -2.85 11.47 -5.88
N GLY A 54 -1.54 11.21 -5.95
CA GLY A 54 -0.51 12.25 -6.08
C GLY A 54 -0.25 13.07 -4.83
N LEU A 55 -0.73 12.63 -3.66
CA LEU A 55 -0.54 13.29 -2.36
C LEU A 55 0.84 12.99 -1.76
N ARG A 56 1.90 13.25 -2.52
CA ARG A 56 3.25 12.75 -2.23
C ARG A 56 3.83 13.22 -0.90
N GLU A 57 3.87 14.54 -0.68
CA GLU A 57 4.45 15.13 0.53
C GLU A 57 3.69 14.71 1.78
N TRP A 58 2.36 14.73 1.70
CA TRP A 58 1.50 14.32 2.82
C TRP A 58 1.68 12.84 3.13
N ALA A 59 1.65 11.96 2.13
CA ALA A 59 1.77 10.52 2.32
C ALA A 59 3.14 10.11 2.88
N GLY A 60 4.23 10.70 2.37
CA GLY A 60 5.57 10.47 2.91
C GLY A 60 5.69 10.93 4.36
N LYS A 61 5.17 12.13 4.68
CA LYS A 61 5.13 12.60 6.07
C LYS A 61 4.35 11.67 7.00
N GLN A 62 3.18 11.18 6.57
CA GLN A 62 2.40 10.23 7.37
C GLN A 62 3.13 8.90 7.55
N TYR A 63 3.84 8.42 6.52
CA TYR A 63 4.62 7.19 6.62
C TYR A 63 5.72 7.32 7.69
N HIS A 64 6.44 8.45 7.73
CA HIS A 64 7.44 8.74 8.78
C HIS A 64 6.86 8.95 10.19
N ASN A 65 5.55 9.16 10.31
CA ASN A 65 4.88 9.27 11.61
C ASN A 65 4.38 7.93 12.16
N ILE A 66 4.47 6.84 11.40
CA ILE A 66 4.11 5.50 11.90
C ILE A 66 5.02 5.15 13.09
N GLY A 67 4.42 4.76 14.21
CA GLY A 67 5.17 4.46 15.44
C GLY A 67 5.61 5.69 16.23
N VAL A 68 5.12 6.88 15.85
CA VAL A 68 5.39 8.15 16.54
C VAL A 68 4.10 8.68 17.13
N GLY A 69 4.14 9.03 18.42
CA GLY A 69 3.03 9.66 19.11
C GLY A 69 1.97 8.66 19.58
N THR A 70 0.70 8.99 19.35
CA THR A 70 -0.45 8.34 19.96
C THR A 70 -1.51 8.06 18.91
N LEU A 71 -2.09 6.86 18.94
CA LEU A 71 -3.22 6.45 18.11
C LEU A 71 -4.50 7.18 18.54
N GLU A 72 -5.54 7.13 17.70
CA GLU A 72 -6.86 7.67 18.04
C GLU A 72 -7.46 7.03 19.32
N SER A 73 -7.05 5.81 19.65
CA SER A 73 -7.42 5.13 20.91
C SER A 73 -6.84 5.80 22.16
N GLY A 74 -5.87 6.70 22.01
CA GLY A 74 -5.12 7.28 23.12
C GLY A 74 -3.89 6.45 23.54
N GLU A 75 -3.66 5.30 22.90
CA GLU A 75 -2.49 4.45 23.15
C GLU A 75 -1.28 4.94 22.36
N LYS A 76 -0.07 4.74 22.90
CA LYS A 76 1.17 5.02 22.16
C LYS A 76 1.18 4.20 20.87
N ASP A 77 1.52 4.83 19.75
CA ASP A 77 1.72 4.09 18.50
C ASP A 77 3.02 3.31 18.57
N GLU A 78 2.94 1.98 18.67
CA GLU A 78 4.09 1.07 18.69
C GLU A 78 4.27 0.33 17.36
N ARG A 79 3.44 0.63 16.35
CA ARG A 79 3.51 0.01 15.03
C ARG A 79 4.79 0.43 14.31
N ARG A 80 5.23 -0.40 13.36
CA ARG A 80 6.48 -0.21 12.62
C ARG A 80 6.23 0.05 11.14
N GLN A 81 7.17 0.77 10.53
CA GLN A 81 7.20 1.04 9.10
C GLN A 81 7.51 -0.23 8.28
N ALA A 82 7.38 -0.15 6.96
CA ALA A 82 7.57 -1.29 6.07
C ALA A 82 8.97 -1.92 6.11
N GLU A 83 10.01 -1.16 6.49
CA GLU A 83 11.38 -1.69 6.66
C GLU A 83 11.51 -2.77 7.74
N ALA A 84 10.55 -2.84 8.67
CA ALA A 84 10.54 -3.85 9.73
C ALA A 84 10.04 -5.22 9.25
N CYS A 85 9.58 -5.35 8.00
CA CYS A 85 9.11 -6.63 7.49
C CYS A 85 10.28 -7.62 7.32
N GLU A 86 10.21 -8.77 7.99
CA GLU A 86 11.17 -9.87 7.85
C GLU A 86 10.73 -10.96 6.86
N GLU A 87 9.75 -10.66 6.00
CA GLU A 87 9.28 -11.56 4.94
C GLU A 87 8.75 -12.93 5.43
N CYS A 88 8.11 -12.96 6.61
CA CYS A 88 7.59 -14.19 7.23
C CYS A 88 6.37 -14.83 6.52
N SER A 89 5.83 -14.18 5.47
CA SER A 89 4.69 -14.64 4.65
C SER A 89 3.32 -14.80 5.35
N GLU A 90 3.22 -14.73 6.68
CA GLU A 90 1.95 -14.93 7.41
C GLU A 90 0.80 -14.02 6.97
N CYS A 91 1.12 -12.77 6.61
CA CYS A 91 0.13 -11.79 6.21
C CYS A 91 -0.54 -12.14 4.88
N GLU A 92 0.18 -12.79 3.97
CA GLU A 92 -0.31 -13.14 2.64
C GLU A 92 -1.30 -14.30 2.70
N GLU A 93 -1.03 -15.30 3.55
CA GLU A 93 -1.95 -16.42 3.79
C GLU A 93 -3.31 -15.96 4.33
N LYS A 94 -3.31 -14.89 5.13
CA LYS A 94 -4.52 -14.29 5.71
C LYS A 94 -5.23 -13.31 4.77
N CYS A 95 -4.59 -12.89 3.67
CA CYS A 95 -5.12 -11.83 2.82
C CYS A 95 -6.24 -12.34 1.90
N PRO A 96 -7.50 -11.88 2.06
CA PRO A 96 -8.61 -12.35 1.22
C PRO A 96 -8.51 -11.82 -0.22
N GLN A 97 -7.78 -10.72 -0.43
CA GLN A 97 -7.55 -10.11 -1.73
C GLN A 97 -6.34 -10.71 -2.48
N LYS A 98 -5.63 -11.68 -1.86
CA LYS A 98 -4.43 -12.33 -2.43
C LYS A 98 -3.36 -11.33 -2.90
N ILE A 99 -3.17 -10.28 -2.11
CA ILE A 99 -2.13 -9.28 -2.37
C ILE A 99 -0.78 -9.92 -2.00
N GLU A 100 0.23 -9.73 -2.86
CA GLU A 100 1.64 -10.02 -2.54
C GLU A 100 2.16 -8.97 -1.54
N ILE A 101 1.74 -9.10 -0.28
CA ILE A 101 1.92 -8.07 0.74
C ILE A 101 3.40 -7.73 0.93
N MET A 102 4.28 -8.72 0.94
CA MET A 102 5.71 -8.49 1.21
C MET A 102 6.36 -7.66 0.10
N GLU A 103 6.09 -7.99 -1.16
CA GLU A 103 6.60 -7.23 -2.30
C GLU A 103 6.05 -5.80 -2.32
N ARG A 104 4.77 -5.63 -1.97
CA ARG A 104 4.15 -4.30 -1.84
C ARG A 104 4.71 -3.48 -0.67
N LEU A 105 5.10 -4.10 0.44
CA LEU A 105 5.78 -3.42 1.54
C LEU A 105 7.17 -2.94 1.13
N LYS A 106 7.96 -3.76 0.42
CA LYS A 106 9.26 -3.35 -0.14
C LYS A 106 9.09 -2.16 -1.09
N GLU A 107 8.08 -2.22 -1.96
CA GLU A 107 7.74 -1.11 -2.85
C GLU A 107 7.40 0.15 -2.06
N ALA A 108 6.55 0.04 -1.04
CA ALA A 108 6.13 1.15 -0.20
C ALA A 108 7.30 1.80 0.53
N HIS A 109 8.19 1.02 1.13
CA HIS A 109 9.38 1.56 1.79
C HIS A 109 10.28 2.33 0.81
N ARG A 110 10.53 1.76 -0.37
CA ARG A 110 11.34 2.43 -1.41
C ARG A 110 10.74 3.76 -1.90
N VAL A 111 9.41 3.89 -1.87
CA VAL A 111 8.69 5.06 -2.42
C VAL A 111 8.40 6.12 -1.36
N LEU A 112 8.11 5.70 -0.12
CA LEU A 112 7.67 6.57 0.98
C LEU A 112 8.77 6.86 2.01
N GLY A 113 9.79 5.99 2.10
CA GLY A 113 10.91 6.10 3.04
C GLY A 113 12.03 7.00 2.57
#